data_AF-A0A0P6XWZ4-F1
#
_entry.id   AF-A0A0P6XWZ4-F1
#
_cell.length_a   1.000
_cell.length_b   1.000
_cell.length_c   1.000
_cell.angle_alpha   90.00
_cell.angle_beta   90.00
_cell.angle_gamma   90.00
#
_symmetry.space_group_name_H-M   'P 1'
#
loop_
_entity.id
_entity.type
_entity.pdbx_description
1 polymer ?
#
loop_
_entity_poly.entity_id
_entity_poly.type
_entity_poly.pdbx_seq_one_letter_code
_entity_poly.pdbx_strand_id
1 'polypeptide(L)'
;MSYTINCNANDVAQWLRSDITPAFQAIGLGVTEAIRNEISPYPAQPAKPVDHWYERGYGQRWKRKDGSIGGRKTSQTLGRRWMIASRGRMVMVLMNTSTYSPFVHRAEDQTAAHANTGWVTDTEAISRVVDSPLIDGLVGTALGTILR
;
A
#
# COMPACT_ATOMS: atom_id res chain seq x y z
N MET A 1 -20.39 14.27 0.83
CA MET A 1 -20.29 15.45 1.72
C MET A 1 -19.08 16.23 1.20
N SER A 2 -19.30 17.24 0.36
CA SER A 2 -18.21 17.99 -0.29
C SER A 2 -17.77 19.13 0.62
N TYR A 3 -16.50 19.14 1.00
CA TYR A 3 -15.89 20.27 1.71
C TYR A 3 -15.37 21.26 0.68
N THR A 4 -16.12 22.34 0.44
CA THR A 4 -15.62 23.48 -0.34
C THR A 4 -14.71 24.31 0.56
N ILE A 5 -13.40 24.26 0.31
CA ILE A 5 -12.44 25.13 1.00
C ILE A 5 -12.46 26.48 0.28
N ASN A 6 -13.15 27.47 0.85
CA ASN A 6 -13.04 28.86 0.42
C ASN A 6 -11.73 29.44 0.96
N CYS A 7 -10.65 29.35 0.20
CA CYS A 7 -9.37 29.97 0.54
C CYS A 7 -9.41 31.47 0.18
N ASN A 8 -9.30 32.35 1.18
CA ASN A 8 -9.12 33.79 0.98
C ASN A 8 -7.62 34.18 1.08
N ALA A 9 -7.28 35.42 0.70
CA ALA A 9 -5.88 35.89 0.67
C ALA A 9 -5.13 35.80 2.02
N ASN A 10 -5.84 35.91 3.16
CA ASN A 10 -5.27 35.73 4.50
C ASN A 10 -4.92 34.26 4.79
N ASP A 11 -5.70 33.30 4.28
CA ASP A 11 -5.43 31.87 4.43
C ASP A 11 -4.12 31.49 3.71
N VAL A 12 -3.92 32.03 2.50
CA VAL A 12 -2.68 31.86 1.73
C VAL A 12 -1.49 32.51 2.43
N ALA A 13 -1.68 33.70 3.01
CA ALA A 13 -0.63 34.42 3.74
C ALA A 13 -0.26 33.76 5.08
N GLN A 14 -1.17 33.00 5.69
CA GLN A 14 -0.93 32.20 6.89
C GLN A 14 -0.22 30.89 6.52
N TRP A 15 -0.62 30.26 5.41
CA TRP A 15 0.05 29.07 4.86
C TRP A 15 1.53 29.32 4.53
N LEU A 16 1.86 30.49 3.97
CA LEU A 16 3.25 30.89 3.66
C LEU A 16 4.12 31.14 4.91
N ARG A 17 3.52 31.31 6.09
CA ARG A 17 4.25 31.54 7.36
C ARG A 17 4.29 30.30 8.25
N SER A 18 3.37 29.37 8.06
CA SER A 18 3.25 28.16 8.88
C SER A 18 4.17 27.04 8.41
N ASP A 19 4.72 26.27 9.36
CA ASP A 19 5.40 25.03 9.01
C ASP A 19 4.39 23.98 8.56
N ILE A 20 4.29 23.81 7.24
CA ILE A 20 3.38 22.84 6.60
C ILE A 20 3.88 21.39 6.68
N THR A 21 5.09 21.17 7.21
CA THR A 21 5.70 19.83 7.30
C THR A 21 4.79 18.79 7.98
N PRO A 22 4.15 19.07 9.13
CA PRO A 22 3.31 18.07 9.80
C PRO A 22 2.12 17.63 8.94
N ALA A 23 1.55 18.53 8.15
CA ALA A 23 0.46 18.23 7.23
C ALA A 23 0.93 17.33 6.08
N PHE A 24 2.08 17.62 5.46
CA PHE A 24 2.66 16.76 4.43
C PHE A 24 3.05 15.39 4.99
N GLN A 25 3.54 15.32 6.23
CA GLN A 25 3.82 14.05 6.90
C GLN A 25 2.54 13.24 7.17
N ALA A 26 1.47 13.90 7.61
CA ALA A 26 0.18 13.25 7.84
C ALA A 26 -0.44 12.71 6.53
N ILE A 27 -0.43 13.53 5.47
CA ILE A 27 -0.86 13.11 4.13
C ILE A 27 0.00 11.94 3.65
N GLY A 28 1.33 12.09 3.71
CA GLY A 28 2.27 11.06 3.28
C GLY A 28 2.07 9.75 4.03
N LEU A 29 1.87 9.78 5.35
CA LEU A 29 1.59 8.59 6.15
C LEU A 29 0.27 7.96 5.73
N GLY A 30 -0.80 8.75 5.55
CA GLY A 30 -2.10 8.26 5.14
C GLY A 30 -2.08 7.58 3.77
N VAL A 31 -1.43 8.21 2.78
CA VAL A 31 -1.23 7.63 1.45
C VAL A 31 -0.41 6.35 1.51
N THR A 32 0.67 6.34 2.30
CA THR A 32 1.56 5.17 2.40
C THR A 32 0.87 3.99 3.08
N GLU A 33 0.06 4.21 4.11
CA GLU A 33 -0.77 3.16 4.72
C GLU A 33 -1.87 2.68 3.76
N ALA A 34 -2.47 3.56 2.95
CA ALA A 34 -3.43 3.15 1.92
C ALA A 34 -2.77 2.23 0.88
N ILE A 35 -1.57 2.57 0.40
CA ILE A 35 -0.81 1.70 -0.53
C ILE A 35 -0.49 0.37 0.13
N ARG A 36 -0.05 0.38 1.39
CA ARG A 36 0.21 -0.84 2.16
C ARG A 36 -1.03 -1.73 2.26
N ASN A 37 -2.21 -1.15 2.45
CA ASN A 37 -3.46 -1.89 2.53
C ASN A 37 -3.86 -2.54 1.20
N GLU A 38 -3.50 -1.95 0.07
CA GLU A 38 -3.72 -2.54 -1.26
C GLU A 38 -2.72 -3.65 -1.59
N ILE A 39 -1.44 -3.45 -1.27
CA ILE A 39 -0.35 -4.35 -1.71
C ILE A 39 -0.07 -5.50 -0.75
N SER A 40 -0.30 -5.31 0.56
CA SER A 40 0.06 -6.29 1.59
C SER A 40 -0.86 -7.52 1.70
N PRO A 41 -2.17 -7.45 1.34
CA PRO A 41 -3.02 -8.62 1.41
C PRO A 41 -2.54 -9.71 0.45
N TYR A 42 -2.45 -10.93 0.98
CA TYR A 42 -2.26 -12.11 0.14
C TYR A 42 -3.57 -12.39 -0.61
N PRO A 43 -3.51 -12.89 -1.85
CA PRO A 43 -4.69 -13.35 -2.55
C PRO A 43 -5.37 -14.49 -1.76
N ALA A 44 -6.70 -14.46 -1.70
CA ALA A 44 -7.47 -15.45 -0.94
C ALA A 44 -7.35 -16.86 -1.54
N GLN A 45 -7.32 -16.94 -2.88
CA GLN A 45 -7.15 -18.14 -3.68
C GLN A 45 -6.50 -17.73 -5.00
N PRO A 46 -5.78 -18.63 -5.67
CA PRO A 46 -5.18 -18.29 -6.95
C PRO A 46 -6.28 -17.98 -7.98
N ALA A 47 -6.16 -16.83 -8.66
CA ALA A 47 -7.11 -16.39 -9.67
C ALA A 47 -7.22 -17.35 -10.88
N LYS A 48 -6.20 -18.20 -11.07
CA LYS A 48 -6.15 -19.25 -12.09
C LYS A 48 -5.76 -20.60 -11.45
N PRO A 49 -6.13 -21.75 -12.04
CA PRO A 49 -5.70 -23.05 -11.55
C PRO A 49 -4.17 -23.15 -11.60
N VAL A 50 -3.54 -23.36 -10.44
CA VAL A 50 -2.10 -23.56 -10.32
C VAL A 50 -1.82 -24.69 -9.34
N ASP A 51 -0.78 -25.47 -9.60
CA ASP A 51 -0.36 -26.55 -8.71
C ASP A 51 0.36 -26.04 -7.46
N HIS A 52 0.86 -24.79 -7.49
CA HIS A 52 1.57 -24.15 -6.38
C HIS A 52 1.13 -22.69 -6.25
N TRP A 53 0.82 -22.23 -5.04
CA TRP A 53 0.50 -20.83 -4.77
C TRP A 53 0.94 -20.39 -3.37
N TYR A 54 0.82 -19.10 -3.05
CA TYR A 54 0.98 -18.58 -1.70
C TYR A 54 -0.38 -18.15 -1.14
N GLU A 55 -0.67 -18.52 0.11
CA GLU A 55 -1.94 -18.24 0.79
C GLU A 55 -1.73 -17.45 2.10
N ARG A 56 -2.64 -16.51 2.37
CA ARG A 56 -2.64 -15.70 3.60
C ARG A 56 -2.73 -16.59 4.84
N GLY A 57 -1.92 -16.30 5.86
CA GLY A 57 -1.97 -17.01 7.14
C GLY A 57 -1.43 -18.44 7.11
N TYR A 58 -1.15 -18.99 5.92
CA TYR A 58 -0.44 -20.24 5.72
C TYR A 58 0.97 -20.01 5.15
N GLY A 59 1.12 -19.73 3.86
CA GLY A 59 2.41 -19.66 3.17
C GLY A 59 2.33 -20.34 1.84
N GLN A 60 3.41 -21.02 1.44
CA GLN A 60 3.38 -21.82 0.21
C GLN A 60 2.37 -22.97 0.35
N ARG A 61 1.50 -23.13 -0.63
CA ARG A 61 0.53 -24.22 -0.78
C ARG A 61 0.79 -24.93 -2.10
N TRP A 62 0.43 -26.20 -2.16
CA TRP A 62 0.49 -26.97 -3.39
C TRP A 62 -0.56 -28.06 -3.45
N LYS A 63 -1.04 -28.34 -4.66
CA LYS A 63 -1.94 -29.45 -4.94
C LYS A 63 -1.11 -30.74 -5.11
N ARG A 64 -1.50 -31.80 -4.42
CA ARG A 64 -0.89 -33.13 -4.55
C ARG A 64 -1.63 -33.93 -5.62
N LYS A 65 -0.99 -35.00 -6.12
CA LYS A 65 -1.57 -35.91 -7.13
C LYS A 65 -2.88 -36.57 -6.68
N ASP A 66 -3.08 -36.72 -5.37
CA ASP A 66 -4.29 -37.27 -4.74
C ASP A 66 -5.41 -36.23 -4.54
N GLY A 67 -5.22 -34.99 -5.00
CA GLY A 67 -6.19 -33.90 -4.84
C GLY A 67 -6.13 -33.18 -3.49
N SER A 68 -5.36 -33.68 -2.52
CA SER A 68 -5.16 -32.99 -1.25
C SER A 68 -4.26 -31.75 -1.41
N ILE A 69 -4.44 -30.77 -0.52
CA ILE A 69 -3.64 -29.54 -0.54
C ILE A 69 -2.56 -29.62 0.55
N GLY A 70 -1.30 -29.71 0.14
CA GLY A 70 -0.14 -29.54 1.00
C GLY A 70 0.22 -28.07 1.22
N GLY A 71 1.11 -27.81 2.17
CA GLY A 71 1.65 -26.48 2.37
C GLY A 71 2.79 -26.41 3.38
N ARG A 72 3.49 -25.27 3.39
CA ARG A 72 4.42 -24.86 4.45
C ARG A 72 3.92 -23.56 5.07
N LYS A 73 3.95 -23.50 6.40
CA LYS A 73 3.57 -22.31 7.15
C LYS A 73 4.66 -21.23 7.08
N THR A 74 4.71 -20.46 6.01
CA THR A 74 5.71 -19.41 5.74
C THR A 74 5.13 -18.00 5.57
N SER A 75 3.80 -17.83 5.45
CA SER A 75 3.18 -16.51 5.15
C SER A 75 3.29 -15.50 6.30
N GLN A 76 3.73 -15.93 7.48
CA GLN A 76 3.93 -15.01 8.60
C GLN A 76 5.06 -14.02 8.29
N THR A 77 5.99 -14.34 7.39
CA THR A 77 7.19 -13.53 7.16
C THR A 77 6.90 -12.29 6.31
N LEU A 78 6.21 -12.40 5.16
CA LEU A 78 6.03 -11.25 4.26
C LEU A 78 4.98 -10.25 4.74
N GLY A 79 3.92 -10.70 5.44
CA GLY A 79 2.93 -9.80 6.02
C GLY A 79 3.45 -8.99 7.22
N ARG A 80 4.38 -9.55 8.00
CA ARG A 80 4.99 -8.89 9.17
C ARG A 80 6.13 -7.93 8.84
N ARG A 81 6.63 -7.95 7.60
CA ARG A 81 7.85 -7.24 7.20
C ARG A 81 7.62 -5.92 6.48
N TRP A 82 6.36 -5.49 6.37
CA TRP A 82 6.01 -4.15 5.90
C TRP A 82 6.37 -3.10 6.95
N MET A 83 7.11 -2.08 6.54
CA MET A 83 7.48 -0.94 7.35
C MET A 83 7.26 0.35 6.56
N ILE A 84 6.84 1.40 7.26
CA ILE A 84 6.76 2.75 6.74
C ILE A 84 7.81 3.57 7.47
N ALA A 85 8.64 4.28 6.71
CA ALA A 85 9.69 5.14 7.26
C ALA A 85 9.66 6.50 6.59
N SER A 86 9.90 7.57 7.37
CA SER A 86 10.13 8.89 6.80
C SER A 86 11.58 9.02 6.34
N ARG A 87 11.81 9.46 5.10
CA ARG A 87 13.10 9.93 4.60
C ARG A 87 13.10 11.45 4.52
N GLY A 88 13.46 12.09 5.63
CA GLY A 88 13.45 13.55 5.73
C GLY A 88 12.06 14.10 6.09
N ARG A 89 11.77 15.33 5.66
CA ARG A 89 10.57 16.05 6.11
C ARG A 89 9.30 15.68 5.33
N MET A 90 9.41 15.33 4.05
CA MET A 90 8.26 15.21 3.14
C MET A 90 8.18 13.88 2.38
N VAL A 91 9.10 12.95 2.60
CA VAL A 91 9.13 11.66 1.88
C VAL A 91 8.80 10.55 2.86
N MET A 92 7.75 9.79 2.54
CA MET A 92 7.45 8.52 3.21
C MET A 92 7.84 7.36 2.29
N VAL A 93 8.36 6.30 2.87
CA VAL A 93 8.84 5.11 2.15
C VAL A 93 8.15 3.89 2.73
N LEU A 94 7.40 3.18 1.88
CA LEU A 94 6.91 1.84 2.16
C LEU A 94 7.98 0.82 1.75
N MET A 95 8.33 -0.09 2.65
CA MET A 95 9.31 -1.14 2.37
C MET A 95 8.89 -2.49 2.93
N ASN A 96 9.32 -3.56 2.29
CA ASN A 96 9.20 -4.92 2.80
C ASN A 96 10.59 -5.55 2.93
N THR A 97 10.95 -6.03 4.12
CA THR A 97 12.28 -6.62 4.39
C THR A 97 12.38 -8.11 4.04
N SER A 98 11.40 -8.66 3.32
CA SER A 98 11.50 -10.01 2.79
C SER A 98 12.40 -10.02 1.55
N THR A 99 13.41 -10.87 1.54
CA THR A 99 14.37 -10.99 0.42
C THR A 99 13.70 -11.33 -0.90
N TYR A 100 12.55 -12.01 -0.87
CA TYR A 100 11.78 -12.38 -2.05
C TYR A 100 10.65 -11.40 -2.39
N SER A 101 10.46 -10.32 -1.62
CA SER A 101 9.40 -9.33 -1.87
C SER A 101 9.41 -8.73 -3.28
N PRO A 102 10.58 -8.42 -3.90
CA PRO A 102 10.59 -7.89 -5.26
C PRO A 102 9.90 -8.81 -6.27
N PHE A 103 10.12 -10.12 -6.16
CA PHE A 103 9.52 -11.12 -7.06
C PHE A 103 8.00 -11.31 -6.89
N VAL A 104 7.41 -10.68 -5.86
CA VAL A 104 5.98 -10.74 -5.54
C VAL A 104 5.31 -9.40 -5.89
N HIS A 105 5.96 -8.28 -5.58
CA HIS A 105 5.34 -6.96 -5.56
C HIS A 105 5.96 -5.95 -6.51
N ARG A 106 7.20 -6.11 -6.99
CA ARG A 106 7.80 -5.14 -7.91
C ARG A 106 7.33 -5.44 -9.33
N ALA A 107 6.69 -4.49 -10.00
CA ALA A 107 6.12 -4.72 -11.33
C ALA A 107 7.13 -5.28 -12.35
N GLU A 108 8.40 -4.88 -12.24
CA GLU A 108 9.48 -5.28 -13.14
C GLU A 108 9.99 -6.72 -12.89
N ASP A 109 9.78 -7.29 -11.68
CA ASP A 109 10.34 -8.59 -11.28
C ASP A 109 9.29 -9.58 -10.82
N GLN A 110 8.02 -9.18 -10.80
CA GLN A 110 6.94 -10.05 -10.40
C GLN A 110 6.93 -11.27 -11.32
N THR A 111 7.06 -12.46 -10.72
CA THR A 111 7.01 -13.68 -11.52
C THR A 111 5.61 -13.89 -12.09
N ALA A 112 5.52 -14.52 -13.26
CA ALA A 112 4.23 -14.86 -13.88
C ALA A 112 3.33 -15.69 -12.94
N ALA A 113 3.90 -16.51 -12.05
CA ALA A 113 3.14 -17.25 -11.05
C ALA A 113 2.46 -16.32 -10.04
N HIS A 114 3.15 -15.29 -9.53
CA HIS A 114 2.55 -14.32 -8.61
C HIS A 114 1.47 -13.48 -9.30
N ALA A 115 1.73 -13.01 -10.53
CA ALA A 115 0.74 -12.32 -11.35
C ALA A 115 -0.53 -13.17 -11.56
N ASN A 116 -0.36 -14.44 -11.97
CA ASN A 116 -1.47 -15.37 -12.22
C ASN A 116 -2.23 -15.79 -10.97
N THR A 117 -1.66 -15.59 -9.79
CA THR A 117 -2.29 -15.93 -8.50
C THR A 117 -2.90 -14.71 -7.81
N GLY A 118 -2.93 -13.54 -8.47
CA GLY A 118 -3.64 -12.35 -8.01
C GLY A 118 -2.84 -11.46 -7.05
N TRP A 119 -1.51 -11.58 -7.05
CA TRP A 119 -0.66 -10.63 -6.32
C TRP A 119 -0.65 -9.28 -7.00
N VAL A 120 -0.85 -8.24 -6.19
CA VAL A 120 -0.83 -6.85 -6.61
C VAL A 120 0.61 -6.32 -6.59
N THR A 121 0.99 -5.62 -7.66
CA THR A 121 2.27 -4.93 -7.77
C THR A 121 2.23 -3.57 -7.07
N ASP A 122 3.41 -3.00 -6.83
CA ASP A 122 3.60 -1.63 -6.33
C ASP A 122 2.92 -0.60 -7.22
N THR A 123 3.09 -0.70 -8.53
CA THR A 123 2.51 0.21 -9.50
C THR A 123 0.98 0.14 -9.51
N GLU A 124 0.41 -1.07 -9.45
CA GLU A 124 -1.05 -1.25 -9.36
C GLU A 124 -1.61 -0.72 -8.04
N ALA A 125 -0.96 -1.01 -6.91
CA ALA A 125 -1.38 -0.51 -5.61
C ALA A 125 -1.34 1.02 -5.54
N ILE A 126 -0.29 1.64 -6.10
CA ILE A 126 -0.17 3.10 -6.21
C ILE A 126 -1.31 3.66 -7.07
N SER A 127 -1.56 3.11 -8.26
CA SER A 127 -2.63 3.58 -9.15
C SER A 127 -3.99 3.57 -8.43
N ARG A 128 -4.33 2.46 -7.76
CA ARG A 128 -5.61 2.34 -7.03
C ARG A 128 -5.79 3.40 -5.96
N VAL A 129 -4.72 3.75 -5.24
CA VAL A 129 -4.77 4.80 -4.21
C VAL A 129 -4.88 6.18 -4.84
N VAL A 130 -4.13 6.44 -5.90
CA VAL A 130 -4.15 7.71 -6.63
C VAL A 130 -5.52 7.96 -7.27
N ASP A 131 -6.14 6.93 -7.83
CA ASP A 131 -7.44 7.00 -8.47
C ASP A 131 -8.60 7.00 -7.45
N SER A 132 -8.31 6.87 -6.15
CA SER A 132 -9.31 6.84 -5.08
C SER A 132 -9.60 8.24 -4.52
N PRO A 133 -10.83 8.49 -4.03
CA PRO A 133 -11.19 9.77 -3.38
C PRO A 133 -10.48 9.97 -2.02
N LEU A 134 -9.65 9.02 -1.58
CA LEU A 134 -8.89 9.10 -0.33
C LEU A 134 -7.92 10.28 -0.34
N ILE A 135 -7.26 10.55 -1.48
CA ILE A 135 -6.30 11.65 -1.58
C ILE A 135 -6.99 12.99 -1.36
N ASP A 136 -8.14 13.21 -1.99
CA ASP A 136 -8.93 14.43 -1.83
C ASP A 136 -9.34 14.65 -0.37
N GLY A 137 -9.75 13.57 0.31
CA GLY A 137 -10.12 13.60 1.73
C GLY A 137 -8.93 13.92 2.66
N LEU A 138 -7.76 13.32 2.40
CA LEU A 138 -6.53 13.57 3.18
C LEU A 138 -6.04 15.00 3.01
N VAL A 139 -6.00 15.50 1.77
CA VAL A 139 -5.61 16.88 1.46
C VAL A 139 -6.59 17.86 2.12
N GLY A 140 -7.90 17.63 1.99
CA GLY A 140 -8.91 18.48 2.60
C GLY A 140 -8.81 18.55 4.13
N THR A 141 -8.58 17.41 4.78
CA THR A 141 -8.41 17.32 6.25
C THR A 141 -7.16 18.04 6.73
N ALA A 142 -6.04 17.86 6.01
CA ALA A 142 -4.77 18.48 6.34
C ALA A 142 -4.81 20.01 6.19
N LEU A 143 -5.40 20.50 5.10
CA LEU A 143 -5.61 21.94 4.89
C LEU A 143 -6.56 22.53 5.93
N GLY A 144 -7.65 21.85 6.26
CA GLY A 144 -8.58 22.27 7.31
C GLY A 144 -7.97 22.32 8.71
N THR A 145 -6.86 21.62 8.94
CA THR A 145 -6.11 21.65 10.21
C THR A 145 -5.11 22.80 10.28
N ILE A 146 -4.49 23.19 9.15
CA ILE A 146 -3.53 24.31 9.09
C ILE A 146 -4.25 25.68 9.13
N LEU A 147 -5.48 25.75 8.63
CA LEU A 147 -6.26 26.98 8.49
C LEU A 147 -7.15 27.32 9.71
N ARG A 148 -7.06 26.55 10.79
CA ARG A 148 -7.73 26.84 12.07
C ARG A 148 -6.76 27.51 13.03
#